data_AF-A0A2V7GNL9-F1
#
_entry.id   AF-A0A2V7GNL9-F1
#
_cell.length_a   1.000
_cell.length_b   1.000
_cell.length_c   1.000
_cell.angle_alpha   90.00
_cell.angle_beta   90.00
_cell.angle_gamma   90.00
#
_symmetry.space_group_name_H-M   'P 1'
#
loop_
_entity.id
_entity.type
_entity.pdbx_description
1 polymer ?
#
loop_
_entity_poly.entity_id
_entity_poly.type
_entity_poly.pdbx_seq_one_letter_code
_entity_poly.pdbx_strand_id
1 'polypeptide(L)'
;MRLPRSAVVAAVLAQLLAACGETLGPSARPLTPGLLADSLATLTTLTQTPLFLSYRVLGPLSAVPGAAATAPIFPDSMLRRVFHWDTVAHHYASLPQDTVGGPPSGVRFLLYAPDTTAGLPIEPPQQLGQADLLDASLPDTTRLRVFATGGTPMTTIDYTVRGRFAPDSLSAFFDGCVFDALARSACLTGTVVQRLASSDTTVTVAGTASVAGRFLTFTVGMQLGASQIVQAMDVAVEEPELNEEVRVLGTLAVQGSTPSADIGLLVNGLPFATIRGQGTLTVRGPNNLPLSEEEYALVTILFALPGRLLDVGRALARPAQRNLGG
;
A
#
# COMPACT_ATOMS: atom_id res chain seq x y z
N MET A 1 -20.82 -7.41 6.32
CA MET A 1 -19.84 -6.31 6.19
C MET A 1 -18.46 -6.92 6.00
N ARG A 2 -17.81 -6.68 4.86
CA ARG A 2 -16.47 -7.19 4.56
C ARG A 2 -15.46 -6.15 5.01
N LEU A 3 -14.58 -6.50 5.96
CA LEU A 3 -13.44 -5.66 6.30
C LEU A 3 -12.51 -5.57 5.08
N PRO A 4 -12.00 -4.39 4.70
CA PRO A 4 -11.05 -4.28 3.60
C PRO A 4 -9.78 -5.09 3.94
N ARG A 5 -9.12 -5.67 2.92
CA ARG A 5 -7.91 -6.50 3.07
C ARG A 5 -6.76 -5.82 3.84
N SER A 6 -6.75 -4.49 3.93
CA SER A 6 -5.84 -3.68 4.76
C SER A 6 -6.22 -3.67 6.25
N ALA A 7 -7.50 -3.84 6.59
CA ALA A 7 -7.97 -3.92 7.96
C ALA A 7 -7.62 -5.24 8.63
N VAL A 8 -7.37 -6.31 7.87
CA VAL A 8 -6.89 -7.60 8.42
C VAL A 8 -5.47 -7.48 8.95
N VAL A 9 -4.57 -6.85 8.19
CA VAL A 9 -3.18 -6.58 8.62
C VAL A 9 -3.15 -5.57 9.77
N ALA A 10 -3.99 -4.53 9.71
CA ALA A 10 -4.11 -3.56 10.80
C ALA A 10 -4.76 -4.14 12.07
N ALA A 11 -5.71 -5.09 11.94
CA ALA A 11 -6.32 -5.78 13.08
C ALA A 11 -5.33 -6.69 13.80
N VAL A 12 -4.40 -7.32 13.06
CA VAL A 12 -3.28 -8.07 13.66
C VAL A 12 -2.33 -7.12 14.39
N LEU A 13 -2.01 -5.96 13.81
CA LEU A 13 -1.23 -4.91 14.50
C LEU A 13 -1.91 -4.41 15.79
N ALA A 14 -3.24 -4.22 15.76
CA ALA A 14 -4.01 -3.77 16.92
C ALA A 14 -4.09 -4.81 18.05
N GLN A 15 -4.08 -6.11 17.71
CA GLN A 15 -4.10 -7.19 18.69
C GLN A 15 -2.72 -7.48 19.30
N LEU A 16 -1.63 -7.18 18.59
CA LEU A 16 -0.27 -7.30 19.12
C LEU A 16 -0.07 -6.36 20.33
N LEU A 17 -0.67 -5.17 20.31
CA LEU A 17 -0.60 -4.14 21.37
C LEU A 17 -1.29 -4.52 22.70
N ALA A 18 -2.11 -5.58 22.73
CA ALA A 18 -2.87 -5.97 23.94
C ALA A 18 -2.20 -7.08 24.77
N ALA A 19 -1.08 -7.65 24.29
CA ALA A 19 -0.39 -8.77 24.94
C ALA A 19 0.91 -8.33 25.60
N CYS A 20 0.84 -7.41 26.58
CA CYS A 20 2.01 -6.85 27.27
C CYS A 20 2.15 -7.41 28.70
N GLY A 21 3.34 -7.93 29.00
CA GLY A 21 3.79 -8.26 30.35
C GLY A 21 5.32 -8.16 30.39
N GLU A 22 5.87 -7.60 31.47
CA GLU A 22 7.25 -7.12 31.58
C GLU A 22 8.35 -8.21 31.71
N THR A 23 9.56 -7.77 31.38
CA THR A 23 10.91 -8.15 31.88
C THR A 23 11.83 -9.09 31.07
N LEU A 24 13.04 -8.54 30.84
CA LEU A 24 14.44 -9.03 30.77
C LEU A 24 14.88 -10.31 30.00
N GLY A 25 15.48 -10.07 28.82
CA GLY A 25 16.73 -10.68 28.30
C GLY A 25 16.59 -11.71 27.15
N PRO A 26 17.66 -12.06 26.39
CA PRO A 26 18.94 -11.38 26.14
C PRO A 26 19.14 -10.93 24.67
N SER A 27 20.06 -9.98 24.50
CA SER A 27 20.44 -9.26 23.28
C SER A 27 20.89 -10.13 22.09
N ALA A 28 20.03 -10.23 21.07
CA ALA A 28 20.50 -10.35 19.69
C ALA A 28 21.11 -9.00 19.27
N ARG A 29 22.23 -9.06 18.53
CA ARG A 29 22.99 -7.92 18.01
C ARG A 29 22.01 -6.83 17.50
N PRO A 30 22.06 -5.59 18.04
CA PRO A 30 20.99 -4.64 17.80
C PRO A 30 21.04 -4.24 16.32
N LEU A 31 19.98 -4.61 15.58
CA LEU A 31 19.37 -3.70 14.61
C LEU A 31 19.44 -2.31 15.22
N THR A 32 19.88 -1.28 14.51
CA THR A 32 19.76 0.09 15.05
C THR A 32 18.28 0.48 14.95
N PRO A 33 17.44 0.28 15.99
CA PRO A 33 15.98 0.27 15.82
C PRO A 33 15.47 1.65 15.41
N GLY A 34 16.21 2.70 15.80
CA GLY A 34 15.93 4.08 15.42
C GLY A 34 15.87 4.28 13.90
N LEU A 35 16.67 3.55 13.14
CA LEU A 35 16.77 3.74 11.69
C LEU A 35 15.54 3.18 10.92
N LEU A 36 15.10 1.98 11.28
CA LEU A 36 13.85 1.42 10.76
C LEU A 36 12.63 2.17 11.32
N ALA A 37 12.71 2.66 12.57
CA ALA A 37 11.69 3.52 13.16
C ALA A 37 11.53 4.82 12.36
N ASP A 38 12.62 5.46 11.95
CA ASP A 38 12.60 6.69 11.15
C ASP A 38 11.97 6.46 9.77
N SER A 39 12.30 5.32 9.13
CA SER A 39 11.70 4.91 7.86
C SER A 39 10.20 4.68 8.01
N LEU A 40 9.80 3.97 9.06
CA LEU A 40 8.39 3.72 9.36
C LEU A 40 7.64 5.00 9.71
N ALA A 41 8.24 5.90 10.48
CA ALA A 41 7.68 7.20 10.86
C ALA A 41 7.49 8.09 9.63
N THR A 42 8.46 8.08 8.72
CA THR A 42 8.37 8.78 7.44
C THR A 42 7.22 8.25 6.59
N LEU A 43 7.14 6.93 6.39
CA LEU A 43 6.05 6.30 5.65
C LEU A 43 4.69 6.55 6.32
N THR A 44 4.63 6.46 7.64
CA THR A 44 3.40 6.72 8.41
C THR A 44 2.96 8.16 8.22
N THR A 45 3.88 9.11 8.31
CA THR A 45 3.55 10.53 8.10
C THR A 45 3.04 10.77 6.69
N LEU A 46 3.75 10.29 5.66
CA LEU A 46 3.35 10.47 4.26
C LEU A 46 1.97 9.84 3.97
N THR A 47 1.73 8.62 4.47
CA THR A 47 0.47 7.89 4.24
C THR A 47 -0.72 8.43 5.03
N GLN A 48 -0.47 9.26 6.05
CA GLN A 48 -1.49 9.95 6.85
C GLN A 48 -1.77 11.38 6.39
N THR A 49 -1.03 11.90 5.40
CA THR A 49 -1.31 13.22 4.85
C THR A 49 -2.75 13.28 4.29
N PRO A 50 -3.48 14.40 4.47
CA PRO A 50 -4.84 14.54 3.95
C PRO A 50 -4.93 14.27 2.45
N LEU A 51 -3.92 14.70 1.68
CA LEU A 51 -3.85 14.46 0.25
C LEU A 51 -3.72 12.96 -0.07
N PHE A 52 -2.82 12.23 0.58
CA PHE A 52 -2.63 10.81 0.30
C PHE A 52 -3.88 10.01 0.66
N LEU A 53 -4.52 10.34 1.78
CA LEU A 53 -5.79 9.73 2.18
C LEU A 53 -6.92 10.02 1.18
N SER A 54 -7.02 11.26 0.70
CA SER A 54 -7.98 11.64 -0.35
C SER A 54 -7.72 10.90 -1.66
N TYR A 55 -6.46 10.86 -2.09
CA TYR A 55 -6.03 10.19 -3.30
C TYR A 55 -6.34 8.68 -3.29
N ARG A 56 -6.26 8.01 -2.13
CA ARG A 56 -6.67 6.59 -1.99
C ARG A 56 -8.13 6.33 -2.32
N VAL A 57 -8.98 7.37 -2.24
CA VAL A 57 -10.40 7.31 -2.58
C VAL A 57 -10.63 7.29 -4.09
N LEU A 58 -9.66 7.67 -4.93
CA LEU A 58 -9.78 7.61 -6.39
C LEU A 58 -9.90 6.17 -6.94
N GLY A 59 -9.70 5.16 -6.11
CA GLY A 59 -9.69 3.74 -6.48
C GLY A 59 -10.93 3.17 -7.21
N PRO A 60 -12.17 3.67 -7.06
CA PRO A 60 -13.32 3.19 -7.82
C PRO A 60 -13.59 3.94 -9.12
N LEU A 61 -12.81 4.97 -9.47
CA LEU A 61 -13.15 5.88 -10.55
C LEU A 61 -12.64 5.38 -11.88
N SER A 62 -13.47 5.54 -12.91
CA SER A 62 -13.25 5.14 -14.29
C SER A 62 -13.28 3.62 -14.50
N ALA A 63 -14.51 3.09 -14.68
CA ALA A 63 -14.69 1.99 -15.61
C ALA A 63 -14.45 2.56 -17.01
N VAL A 64 -13.18 2.60 -17.44
CA VAL A 64 -12.89 2.65 -18.87
C VAL A 64 -12.85 1.21 -19.33
N PRO A 65 -13.75 0.77 -20.23
CA PRO A 65 -13.65 -0.57 -20.80
C PRO A 65 -12.25 -0.75 -21.37
N GLY A 66 -11.60 -1.84 -20.95
CA GLY A 66 -10.19 -2.11 -21.16
C GLY A 66 -9.75 -1.82 -22.59
N ALA A 67 -8.93 -0.78 -22.73
CA ALA A 67 -8.15 -0.57 -23.92
C ALA A 67 -7.28 -1.82 -24.13
N ALA A 68 -7.29 -2.38 -25.34
CA ALA A 68 -6.22 -3.28 -25.76
C ALA A 68 -4.87 -2.57 -25.53
N ALA A 69 -3.76 -3.32 -25.39
CA ALA A 69 -2.44 -2.79 -25.04
C ALA A 69 -1.89 -1.65 -25.96
N THR A 70 -2.62 -1.29 -27.02
CA THR A 70 -2.33 -0.25 -28.01
C THR A 70 -3.35 0.90 -28.07
N ALA A 71 -4.45 0.86 -27.31
CA ALA A 71 -5.46 1.92 -27.31
C ALA A 71 -5.17 2.98 -26.22
N PRO A 72 -5.51 4.26 -26.47
CA PRO A 72 -5.39 5.31 -25.47
C PRO A 72 -6.10 4.93 -24.17
N ILE A 73 -5.50 5.26 -23.03
CA ILE A 73 -6.06 4.99 -21.69
C ILE A 73 -7.37 5.76 -21.50
N PHE A 74 -7.45 6.96 -22.07
CA PHE A 74 -8.64 7.80 -22.02
C PHE A 74 -9.24 7.96 -23.43
N PRO A 75 -10.50 7.54 -23.63
CA PRO A 75 -11.30 7.98 -24.77
C PRO A 75 -11.27 9.49 -24.98
N ASP A 76 -11.32 9.94 -26.23
CA ASP A 76 -11.32 11.36 -26.60
C ASP A 76 -12.41 12.18 -25.88
N SER A 77 -13.55 11.55 -25.61
CA SER A 77 -14.68 12.15 -24.89
C SER A 77 -14.36 12.52 -23.42
N MET A 78 -13.29 11.93 -22.87
CA MET A 78 -12.84 12.19 -21.51
C MET A 78 -11.67 13.16 -21.42
N LEU A 79 -10.90 13.34 -22.49
CA LEU A 79 -9.71 14.19 -22.46
C LEU A 79 -10.05 15.61 -22.00
N ARG A 80 -9.14 16.19 -21.20
CA ARG A 80 -9.23 17.55 -20.64
C ARG A 80 -10.37 17.75 -19.65
N ARG A 81 -11.09 16.69 -19.27
CA ARG A 81 -12.16 16.81 -18.28
C ARG A 81 -11.64 16.98 -16.87
N VAL A 82 -12.42 17.73 -16.10
CA VAL A 82 -12.29 17.82 -14.65
C VAL A 82 -13.41 17.02 -13.99
N PHE A 83 -13.07 16.24 -12.99
CA PHE A 83 -13.95 15.39 -12.22
C PHE A 83 -14.07 15.92 -10.80
N HIS A 84 -15.32 16.06 -10.36
CA HIS A 84 -15.74 16.57 -9.05
C HIS A 84 -16.41 15.45 -8.25
N TRP A 85 -16.40 15.55 -6.93
CA TRP A 85 -17.15 14.62 -6.09
C TRP A 85 -18.65 14.91 -6.20
N ASP A 86 -19.44 13.93 -6.65
CA ASP A 86 -20.89 13.97 -6.64
C ASP A 86 -21.39 13.49 -5.27
N THR A 87 -21.96 14.39 -4.47
CA THR A 87 -22.49 14.11 -3.13
C THR A 87 -23.81 13.34 -3.16
N VAL A 88 -24.49 13.26 -4.30
CA VAL A 88 -25.73 12.48 -4.47
C VAL A 88 -25.39 11.05 -4.83
N ALA A 89 -24.50 10.88 -5.80
CA ALA A 89 -24.16 9.56 -6.33
C ALA A 89 -22.90 8.94 -5.70
N HIS A 90 -22.26 9.64 -4.76
CA HIS A 90 -21.06 9.26 -4.02
C HIS A 90 -19.95 8.66 -4.91
N HIS A 91 -19.68 9.33 -6.03
CA HIS A 91 -18.56 9.02 -6.91
C HIS A 91 -18.09 10.28 -7.61
N TYR A 92 -16.93 10.22 -8.25
CA TYR A 92 -16.48 11.35 -9.05
C TYR A 92 -17.11 11.35 -10.43
N ALA A 93 -17.70 12.48 -10.79
CA ALA A 93 -18.29 12.71 -12.09
C ALA A 93 -17.74 14.02 -12.70
N SER A 94 -17.70 14.06 -14.02
CA SER A 94 -17.41 15.29 -14.76
C SER A 94 -18.74 15.86 -15.24
N LEU A 95 -18.99 17.14 -14.96
CA LEU A 95 -20.21 17.78 -15.43
C LEU A 95 -20.10 18.07 -16.94
N PRO A 96 -21.23 18.25 -17.66
CA PRO A 96 -21.21 18.49 -19.10
C PRO A 96 -20.37 19.69 -19.53
N GLN A 97 -20.26 20.72 -18.69
CA GLN A 97 -19.47 21.93 -18.97
C GLN A 97 -17.98 21.81 -18.65
N ASP A 98 -17.54 20.76 -17.94
CA ASP A 98 -16.15 20.59 -17.50
C ASP A 98 -15.29 19.94 -18.60
N THR A 99 -15.37 20.45 -19.83
CA THR A 99 -14.69 19.91 -21.02
C THR A 99 -13.31 20.51 -21.26
N VAL A 100 -12.93 21.54 -20.51
CA VAL A 100 -11.66 22.26 -20.63
C VAL A 100 -11.15 22.61 -19.23
N GLY A 101 -10.08 21.96 -18.76
CA GLY A 101 -9.48 22.26 -17.45
C GLY A 101 -8.54 21.17 -16.93
N GLY A 102 -8.72 19.94 -17.39
CA GLY A 102 -7.76 18.85 -17.22
C GLY A 102 -6.62 18.90 -18.25
N PRO A 103 -5.62 18.03 -18.08
CA PRO A 103 -4.47 17.98 -18.98
C PRO A 103 -4.84 17.52 -20.41
N PRO A 104 -4.08 17.93 -21.44
CA PRO A 104 -4.39 17.59 -22.84
C PRO A 104 -4.48 16.10 -23.16
N SER A 105 -3.66 15.28 -22.50
CA SER A 105 -3.57 13.82 -22.69
C SER A 105 -4.19 13.04 -21.54
N GLY A 106 -5.13 13.64 -20.79
CA GLY A 106 -5.65 12.99 -19.60
C GLY A 106 -6.84 13.68 -18.96
N VAL A 107 -7.03 13.39 -17.68
CA VAL A 107 -8.13 13.87 -16.86
C VAL A 107 -7.62 14.44 -15.54
N ARG A 108 -8.38 15.34 -14.93
CA ARG A 108 -8.09 15.92 -13.62
C ARG A 108 -9.19 15.56 -12.62
N PHE A 109 -8.83 15.14 -11.43
CA PHE A 109 -9.73 14.95 -10.30
C PHE A 109 -9.45 16.01 -9.24
N LEU A 110 -10.49 16.67 -8.73
CA LEU A 110 -10.34 17.54 -7.56
C LEU A 110 -10.31 16.69 -6.28
N LEU A 111 -9.26 16.78 -5.49
CA LEU A 111 -9.15 15.98 -4.27
C LEU A 111 -9.82 16.70 -3.10
N TYR A 112 -10.60 15.97 -2.30
CA TYR A 112 -11.38 16.51 -1.19
C TYR A 112 -10.99 15.89 0.15
N ALA A 113 -11.22 16.61 1.25
CA ALA A 113 -10.95 16.14 2.60
C ALA A 113 -11.66 14.80 2.87
N PRO A 114 -10.93 13.73 3.21
CA PRO A 114 -11.55 12.42 3.44
C PRO A 114 -12.10 12.33 4.86
N ASP A 115 -13.27 11.71 5.01
CA ASP A 115 -13.72 11.12 6.26
C ASP A 115 -12.84 9.89 6.53
N THR A 116 -12.05 9.97 7.61
CA THR A 116 -11.08 8.93 7.98
C THR A 116 -11.74 7.63 8.44
N THR A 117 -13.05 7.65 8.74
CA THR A 117 -13.85 6.48 9.12
C THR A 117 -14.55 5.86 7.91
N ALA A 118 -15.21 6.69 7.10
CA ALA A 118 -15.98 6.22 5.95
C ALA A 118 -15.14 5.98 4.68
N GLY A 119 -13.98 6.63 4.56
CA GLY A 119 -13.11 6.55 3.39
C GLY A 119 -13.65 7.25 2.15
N LEU A 120 -14.60 8.18 2.33
CA LEU A 120 -15.20 9.03 1.29
C LEU A 120 -14.92 10.50 1.62
N PRO A 121 -15.05 11.45 0.68
CA PRO A 121 -15.02 12.87 0.99
C PRO A 121 -16.03 13.26 2.07
N ILE A 122 -15.62 14.15 2.98
CA ILE A 122 -16.52 14.80 3.94
C ILE A 122 -17.53 15.63 3.16
N GLU A 123 -18.79 15.61 3.60
CA GLU A 123 -19.86 16.42 3.02
C GLU A 123 -20.27 17.52 4.02
N PRO A 124 -20.24 18.82 3.64
CA PRO A 124 -19.97 19.35 2.30
C PRO A 124 -18.49 19.23 1.85
N PRO A 125 -18.21 18.96 0.55
CA PRO A 125 -16.85 18.74 0.06
C PRO A 125 -15.92 19.93 0.29
N GLN A 126 -14.78 19.66 0.92
CA GLN A 126 -13.70 20.63 1.13
C GLN A 126 -12.51 20.26 0.24
N GLN A 127 -12.24 21.07 -0.79
CA GLN A 127 -11.16 20.78 -1.72
C GLN A 127 -9.79 20.92 -1.03
N LEU A 128 -8.95 19.90 -1.17
CA LEU A 128 -7.58 19.86 -0.67
C LEU A 128 -6.55 20.08 -1.78
N GLY A 129 -6.86 19.65 -3.00
CA GLY A 129 -5.86 19.58 -4.06
C GLY A 129 -6.44 19.04 -5.36
N GLN A 130 -5.58 18.46 -6.18
CA GLN A 130 -5.96 17.84 -7.44
C GLN A 130 -5.03 16.68 -7.79
N ALA A 131 -5.53 15.76 -8.62
CA ALA A 131 -4.77 14.68 -9.22
C ALA A 131 -4.98 14.68 -10.74
N ASP A 132 -3.89 14.77 -11.48
CA ASP A 132 -3.85 14.61 -12.93
C ASP A 132 -3.46 13.17 -13.27
N LEU A 133 -4.31 12.51 -14.04
CA LEU A 133 -4.06 11.20 -14.61
C LEU A 133 -3.80 11.40 -16.10
N LEU A 134 -2.59 11.06 -16.53
CA LEU A 134 -2.05 11.34 -17.86
C LEU A 134 -1.80 10.03 -18.59
N ASP A 135 -2.33 9.92 -19.81
CA ASP A 135 -1.88 8.89 -20.72
C ASP A 135 -0.45 9.22 -21.16
N ALA A 136 0.48 8.34 -20.78
CA ALA A 136 1.89 8.39 -21.12
C ALA A 136 2.30 7.14 -21.91
N SER A 137 1.34 6.48 -22.54
CA SER A 137 1.55 5.23 -23.28
C SER A 137 2.53 5.42 -24.43
N LEU A 138 3.29 4.35 -24.69
CA LEU A 138 4.21 4.20 -25.81
C LEU A 138 3.63 3.16 -26.78
N PRO A 139 4.11 3.06 -28.04
CA PRO A 139 3.54 2.16 -29.05
C PRO A 139 3.32 0.71 -28.58
N ASP A 140 4.21 0.19 -27.71
CA ASP A 140 4.16 -1.19 -27.22
C ASP A 140 3.90 -1.31 -25.71
N THR A 141 3.54 -0.21 -25.03
CA THR A 141 3.38 -0.22 -23.57
C THR A 141 2.35 0.79 -23.11
N THR A 142 1.27 0.29 -22.51
CA THR A 142 0.31 1.13 -21.81
C THR A 142 0.91 1.69 -20.52
N ARG A 143 0.89 3.01 -20.36
CA ARG A 143 1.52 3.71 -19.24
C ARG A 143 0.64 4.86 -18.76
N LEU A 144 0.25 4.81 -17.49
CA LEU A 144 -0.44 5.89 -16.80
C LEU A 144 0.57 6.65 -15.94
N ARG A 145 0.70 7.97 -16.13
CA ARG A 145 1.36 8.83 -15.14
C ARG A 145 0.31 9.50 -14.28
N VAL A 146 0.56 9.57 -12.98
CA VAL A 146 -0.31 10.25 -12.04
C VAL A 146 0.52 11.27 -11.28
N PHE A 147 0.00 12.49 -11.26
CA PHE A 147 0.57 13.60 -10.51
C PHE A 147 -0.52 14.21 -9.63
N ALA A 148 -0.38 14.14 -8.30
CA ALA A 148 -1.31 14.76 -7.38
C ALA A 148 -0.58 15.71 -6.43
N THR A 149 -1.21 16.82 -6.10
CA THR A 149 -0.64 17.82 -5.19
C THR A 149 -1.73 18.55 -4.42
N GLY A 150 -1.43 18.93 -3.18
CA GLY A 150 -2.31 19.70 -2.31
C GLY A 150 -2.21 19.32 -0.84
N GLY A 151 -3.18 19.77 -0.06
CA GLY A 151 -3.26 19.58 1.39
C GLY A 151 -2.34 20.51 2.18
N THR A 152 -2.51 20.47 3.50
CA THR A 152 -1.65 21.15 4.48
C THR A 152 -1.25 20.13 5.56
N PRO A 153 0.04 19.80 5.72
CA PRO A 153 1.16 20.27 4.90
C PRO A 153 1.03 19.82 3.43
N MET A 154 1.60 20.61 2.52
CA MET A 154 1.61 20.29 1.10
C MET A 154 2.21 18.90 0.89
N THR A 155 1.53 18.07 0.12
CA THR A 155 1.99 16.74 -0.28
C THR A 155 2.00 16.67 -1.79
N THR A 156 2.90 15.88 -2.35
CA THR A 156 2.98 15.60 -3.78
C THR A 156 3.11 14.11 -4.00
N ILE A 157 2.36 13.57 -4.94
CA ILE A 157 2.42 12.20 -5.42
C ILE A 157 2.77 12.30 -6.90
N ASP A 158 3.88 11.70 -7.34
CA ASP A 158 4.23 11.59 -8.76
C ASP A 158 4.70 10.18 -9.02
N TYR A 159 3.92 9.43 -9.80
CA TYR A 159 4.30 8.08 -10.16
C TYR A 159 3.80 7.69 -11.54
N THR A 160 4.42 6.65 -12.06
CA THR A 160 4.04 5.96 -13.27
C THR A 160 3.60 4.55 -12.92
N VAL A 161 2.49 4.08 -13.50
CA VAL A 161 2.15 2.67 -13.57
C VAL A 161 2.10 2.23 -15.02
N ARG A 162 2.65 1.05 -15.29
CA ARG A 162 2.47 0.32 -16.55
C ARG A 162 2.09 -1.11 -16.22
N GLY A 163 1.41 -1.81 -17.13
CA GLY A 163 1.03 -3.18 -16.83
C GLY A 163 0.62 -3.97 -18.05
N ARG A 164 0.50 -5.27 -17.81
CA ARG A 164 -0.04 -6.26 -18.73
C ARG A 164 -1.07 -7.10 -17.99
N PHE A 165 -2.19 -7.32 -18.66
CA PHE A 165 -3.38 -7.94 -18.09
C PHE A 165 -3.75 -9.14 -18.97
N ALA A 166 -3.99 -10.27 -18.33
CA ALA A 166 -4.51 -11.48 -18.92
C ALA A 166 -5.69 -11.98 -18.06
N PRO A 167 -6.60 -12.80 -18.59
CA PRO A 167 -7.82 -13.23 -17.87
C PRO A 167 -7.56 -13.86 -16.49
N ASP A 168 -6.42 -14.53 -16.34
CA ASP A 168 -6.00 -15.26 -15.15
C ASP A 168 -4.80 -14.64 -14.44
N SER A 169 -4.23 -13.55 -14.97
CA SER A 169 -3.03 -12.95 -14.39
C SER A 169 -2.90 -11.45 -14.66
N LEU A 170 -2.36 -10.77 -13.65
CA LEU A 170 -2.03 -9.35 -13.69
C LEU A 170 -0.55 -9.20 -13.44
N SER A 171 0.12 -8.39 -14.25
CA SER A 171 1.46 -7.87 -13.94
C SER A 171 1.47 -6.36 -14.10
N ALA A 172 1.69 -5.63 -13.02
CA ALA A 172 1.82 -4.18 -13.02
C ALA A 172 3.20 -3.79 -12.50
N PHE A 173 3.76 -2.73 -13.05
CA PHE A 173 4.99 -2.09 -12.61
C PHE A 173 4.62 -0.69 -12.18
N PHE A 174 5.09 -0.28 -11.01
CA PHE A 174 4.94 1.08 -10.51
C PHE A 174 6.31 1.67 -10.24
N ASP A 175 6.44 2.96 -10.48
CA ASP A 175 7.68 3.71 -10.28
C ASP A 175 7.34 5.16 -9.96
N GLY A 176 7.71 5.63 -8.78
CA GLY A 176 7.47 7.01 -8.38
C GLY A 176 7.56 7.24 -6.90
N CYS A 177 7.13 8.43 -6.47
CA CYS A 177 7.40 8.93 -5.14
C CYS A 177 6.22 9.67 -4.54
N VAL A 178 6.19 9.68 -3.21
CA VAL A 178 5.38 10.57 -2.39
C VAL A 178 6.33 11.47 -1.61
N PHE A 179 6.04 12.77 -1.60
CA PHE A 179 6.82 13.80 -0.90
C PHE A 179 5.90 14.70 -0.09
N ASP A 180 6.43 15.31 0.97
CA ASP A 180 5.76 16.41 1.66
C ASP A 180 6.55 17.72 1.65
N ALA A 181 5.94 18.77 2.22
CA ALA A 181 6.49 20.12 2.31
C ALA A 181 7.81 20.19 3.11
N LEU A 182 8.13 19.18 3.92
CA LEU A 182 9.37 19.08 4.69
C LEU A 182 10.42 18.24 3.97
N ALA A 183 10.22 17.97 2.67
CA ALA A 183 11.07 17.15 1.83
C ALA A 183 11.23 15.70 2.32
N ARG A 184 10.33 15.21 3.18
CA ARG A 184 10.26 13.78 3.48
C ARG A 184 9.78 13.06 2.24
N SER A 185 10.42 11.95 1.90
CA SER A 185 10.15 11.23 0.67
C SER A 185 10.06 9.72 0.89
N ALA A 186 9.19 9.09 0.11
CA ALA A 186 9.15 7.66 -0.11
C ALA A 186 9.01 7.42 -1.61
N CYS A 187 10.11 7.02 -2.24
CA CYS A 187 10.16 6.60 -3.63
C CYS A 187 10.11 5.09 -3.70
N LEU A 188 9.28 4.51 -4.58
CA LEU A 188 9.17 3.08 -4.75
C LEU A 188 9.20 2.74 -6.23
N THR A 189 9.97 1.71 -6.56
CA THR A 189 9.96 1.07 -7.88
C THR A 189 9.70 -0.40 -7.65
N GLY A 190 8.65 -0.95 -8.26
CA GLY A 190 8.29 -2.32 -7.98
C GLY A 190 7.31 -2.93 -8.96
N THR A 191 7.01 -4.18 -8.69
CA THR A 191 6.13 -5.03 -9.46
C THR A 191 5.05 -5.60 -8.58
N VAL A 192 3.85 -5.71 -9.13
CA VAL A 192 2.74 -6.49 -8.58
C VAL A 192 2.43 -7.56 -9.60
N VAL A 193 2.56 -8.82 -9.19
CA VAL A 193 2.14 -9.97 -9.98
C VAL A 193 1.02 -10.65 -9.21
N GLN A 194 -0.12 -10.86 -9.86
CA GLN A 194 -1.22 -11.64 -9.33
C GLN A 194 -1.54 -12.76 -10.31
N ARG A 195 -1.74 -13.96 -9.80
CA ARG A 195 -2.21 -15.11 -10.58
C ARG A 195 -3.43 -15.73 -9.92
N LEU A 196 -4.44 -16.01 -10.74
CA LEU A 196 -5.68 -16.64 -10.36
C LEU A 196 -5.64 -18.11 -10.76
N ALA A 197 -5.85 -19.00 -9.80
CA ALA A 197 -6.14 -20.41 -10.01
C ALA A 197 -7.58 -20.71 -9.55
N SER A 198 -8.11 -21.87 -9.92
CA SER A 198 -9.51 -22.25 -9.67
C SER A 198 -9.95 -22.19 -8.20
N SER A 199 -9.02 -22.31 -7.24
CA SER A 199 -9.29 -22.14 -5.81
C SER A 199 -8.37 -21.14 -5.09
N ASP A 200 -7.29 -20.69 -5.74
CA ASP A 200 -6.21 -19.97 -5.07
C ASP A 200 -5.86 -18.70 -5.84
N THR A 201 -5.53 -17.63 -5.14
CA THR A 201 -4.93 -16.43 -5.73
C THR A 201 -3.56 -16.21 -5.12
N THR A 202 -2.52 -16.18 -5.95
CA THR A 202 -1.19 -15.77 -5.50
C THR A 202 -0.97 -14.31 -5.85
N VAL A 203 -0.42 -13.55 -4.91
CA VAL A 203 -0.02 -12.16 -5.10
C VAL A 203 1.43 -12.03 -4.65
N THR A 204 2.28 -11.60 -5.56
CA THR A 204 3.67 -11.24 -5.29
C THR A 204 3.83 -9.76 -5.53
N VAL A 205 4.35 -9.04 -4.55
CA VAL A 205 4.80 -7.66 -4.71
C VAL A 205 6.28 -7.62 -4.40
N ALA A 206 7.09 -7.11 -5.31
CA ALA A 206 8.53 -7.01 -5.09
C ALA A 206 9.08 -5.73 -5.70
N GLY A 207 10.06 -5.12 -5.05
CA GLY A 207 10.64 -3.86 -5.52
C GLY A 207 11.71 -3.31 -4.61
N THR A 208 12.04 -2.06 -4.88
CA THR A 208 12.97 -1.25 -4.11
C THR A 208 12.26 0.02 -3.66
N ALA A 209 12.72 0.58 -2.56
CA ALA A 209 12.24 1.85 -2.05
C ALA A 209 13.41 2.72 -1.60
N SER A 210 13.24 4.03 -1.72
CA SER A 210 14.05 5.01 -1.01
C SER A 210 13.16 5.76 -0.03
N VAL A 211 13.38 5.60 1.27
CA VAL A 211 12.58 6.24 2.34
C VAL A 211 13.49 7.04 3.24
N ALA A 212 13.24 8.34 3.37
CA ALA A 212 14.10 9.24 4.15
C ALA A 212 15.60 9.12 3.81
N GLY A 213 15.92 8.91 2.52
CA GLY A 213 17.29 8.74 2.04
C GLY A 213 17.87 7.33 2.18
N ARG A 214 17.11 6.36 2.68
CA ARG A 214 17.55 4.97 2.87
C ARG A 214 17.05 4.07 1.77
N PHE A 215 17.91 3.21 1.25
CA PHE A 215 17.53 2.22 0.25
C PHE A 215 17.05 0.93 0.91
N LEU A 216 15.84 0.49 0.53
CA LEU A 216 15.21 -0.74 1.00
C LEU A 216 14.90 -1.63 -0.20
N THR A 217 15.13 -2.93 -0.09
CA THR A 217 14.48 -3.92 -0.97
C THR A 217 13.27 -4.46 -0.25
N PHE A 218 12.21 -4.84 -0.98
CA PHE A 218 11.08 -5.52 -0.37
C PHE A 218 10.51 -6.58 -1.28
N THR A 219 10.12 -7.70 -0.67
CA THR A 219 9.33 -8.76 -1.32
C THR A 219 8.19 -9.14 -0.40
N VAL A 220 7.00 -9.34 -0.97
CA VAL A 220 5.79 -9.77 -0.28
C VAL A 220 5.13 -10.85 -1.14
N GLY A 221 5.18 -12.10 -0.69
CA GLY A 221 4.40 -13.21 -1.23
C GLY A 221 3.17 -13.48 -0.37
N MET A 222 2.00 -13.62 -1.00
CA MET A 222 0.75 -14.00 -0.35
C MET A 222 0.03 -15.06 -1.19
N GLN A 223 -0.53 -16.08 -0.53
CA GLN A 223 -1.48 -17.01 -1.12
C GLN A 223 -2.86 -16.84 -0.45
N LEU A 224 -3.91 -16.79 -1.27
CA LEU A 224 -5.28 -16.59 -0.82
C LEU A 224 -6.11 -17.78 -1.27
N GLY A 225 -6.65 -18.55 -0.32
CA GLY A 225 -7.53 -19.67 -0.64
C GLY A 225 -8.97 -19.22 -0.95
N ALA A 226 -9.77 -20.13 -1.51
CA ALA A 226 -11.15 -19.90 -1.96
C ALA A 226 -12.09 -19.34 -0.87
N SER A 227 -11.78 -19.55 0.41
CA SER A 227 -12.56 -19.12 1.58
C SER A 227 -12.11 -17.80 2.22
N GLN A 228 -11.20 -17.04 1.59
CA GLN A 228 -10.64 -15.77 2.10
C GLN A 228 -9.83 -15.86 3.41
N ILE A 229 -9.34 -17.06 3.73
CA ILE A 229 -8.34 -17.29 4.78
C ILE A 229 -6.95 -17.06 4.16
N VAL A 230 -6.12 -16.15 4.70
CA VAL A 230 -4.76 -15.94 4.17
C VAL A 230 -3.87 -17.16 4.52
N GLN A 231 -3.22 -17.69 3.49
CA GLN A 231 -2.33 -18.84 3.43
C GLN A 231 -0.92 -18.29 3.14
N ALA A 232 0.10 -18.62 3.91
CA ALA A 232 1.52 -18.30 3.66
C ALA A 232 1.89 -16.83 3.32
N MET A 233 2.63 -16.19 4.23
CA MET A 233 3.36 -14.94 3.99
C MET A 233 4.86 -15.20 3.94
N ASP A 234 5.52 -14.55 2.98
CA ASP A 234 6.96 -14.38 2.94
C ASP A 234 7.24 -12.92 2.62
N VAL A 235 7.71 -12.20 3.64
CA VAL A 235 7.95 -10.78 3.56
C VAL A 235 9.38 -10.51 3.96
N ALA A 236 10.19 -10.00 3.04
CA ALA A 236 11.56 -9.60 3.31
C ALA A 236 11.70 -8.10 3.10
N VAL A 237 12.41 -7.43 4.00
CA VAL A 237 12.91 -6.06 3.81
C VAL A 237 14.40 -6.07 4.12
N GLU A 238 15.21 -5.61 3.17
CA GLU A 238 16.65 -5.49 3.38
C GLU A 238 17.05 -4.02 3.34
N GLU A 239 18.02 -3.64 4.18
CA GLU A 239 18.78 -2.41 4.08
C GLU A 239 20.20 -2.78 3.59
N PRO A 240 20.46 -2.76 2.27
CA PRO A 240 21.67 -3.32 1.68
C PRO A 240 22.96 -2.63 2.14
N GLU A 241 22.89 -1.33 2.46
CA GLU A 241 24.05 -0.57 2.93
C GLU A 241 24.53 -1.01 4.31
N LEU A 242 23.62 -1.52 5.15
CA LEU A 242 23.92 -2.07 6.46
C LEU A 242 24.06 -3.60 6.45
N ASN A 243 23.76 -4.24 5.31
CA ASN A 243 23.65 -5.70 5.19
C ASN A 243 22.69 -6.27 6.26
N GLU A 244 21.57 -5.57 6.45
CA GLU A 244 20.52 -5.94 7.41
C GLU A 244 19.30 -6.47 6.65
N GLU A 245 18.74 -7.60 7.11
CA GLU A 245 17.53 -8.20 6.58
C GLU A 245 16.54 -8.46 7.72
N VAL A 246 15.28 -8.12 7.46
CA VAL A 246 14.14 -8.51 8.26
C VAL A 246 13.26 -9.39 7.40
N ARG A 247 12.96 -10.60 7.89
CA ARG A 247 12.09 -11.53 7.17
C ARG A 247 10.98 -12.07 8.05
N VAL A 248 9.74 -11.92 7.59
CA VAL A 248 8.53 -12.46 8.22
C VAL A 248 8.06 -13.64 7.39
N LEU A 249 7.93 -14.79 8.04
CA LEU A 249 7.53 -16.05 7.42
C LEU A 249 6.41 -16.69 8.21
N GLY A 250 5.41 -17.27 7.53
CA GLY A 250 4.46 -18.14 8.22
C GLY A 250 3.04 -17.98 7.71
N THR A 251 2.07 -18.28 8.54
CA THR A 251 0.65 -18.27 8.16
C THR A 251 -0.14 -17.33 9.04
N LEU A 252 -1.09 -16.63 8.43
CA LEU A 252 -2.05 -15.78 9.13
C LEU A 252 -3.43 -16.05 8.55
N ALA A 253 -4.26 -16.78 9.27
CA ALA A 253 -5.64 -17.04 8.91
C ALA A 253 -6.56 -16.05 9.62
N VAL A 254 -7.55 -15.49 8.92
CA VAL A 254 -8.65 -14.77 9.57
C VAL A 254 -9.96 -15.39 9.11
N GLN A 255 -10.62 -16.12 10.02
CA GLN A 255 -11.91 -16.73 9.78
C GLN A 255 -12.95 -16.00 10.64
N GLY A 256 -13.82 -15.21 9.99
CA GLY A 256 -14.74 -14.34 10.72
C GLY A 256 -13.99 -13.27 11.52
N SER A 257 -14.22 -13.20 12.83
CA SER A 257 -13.56 -12.27 13.75
C SER A 257 -12.38 -12.88 14.52
N THR A 258 -12.07 -14.16 14.30
CA THR A 258 -11.03 -14.87 15.05
C THR A 258 -9.78 -15.05 14.18
N PRO A 259 -8.70 -14.30 14.45
CA PRO A 259 -7.44 -14.50 13.76
C PRO A 259 -6.74 -15.75 14.28
N SER A 260 -5.92 -16.37 13.45
CA SER A 260 -4.95 -17.39 13.84
C SER A 260 -3.64 -17.09 13.14
N ALA A 261 -2.53 -17.20 13.86
CA ALA A 261 -1.21 -16.94 13.32
C ALA A 261 -0.24 -18.04 13.76
N ASP A 262 0.67 -18.40 12.86
CA ASP A 262 1.93 -19.08 13.16
C ASP A 262 3.00 -18.43 12.30
N ILE A 263 3.66 -17.42 12.86
CA ILE A 263 4.59 -16.53 12.15
C ILE A 263 5.93 -16.54 12.87
N GLY A 264 7.01 -16.67 12.12
CA GLY A 264 8.38 -16.43 12.54
C GLY A 264 8.92 -15.12 11.98
N LEU A 265 9.66 -14.41 12.81
CA LEU A 265 10.40 -13.20 12.47
C LEU A 265 11.88 -13.51 12.57
N LEU A 266 12.59 -13.30 11.46
CA LEU A 266 14.02 -13.46 11.32
C LEU A 266 14.68 -12.10 11.18
N VAL A 267 15.83 -11.95 11.83
CA VAL A 267 16.73 -10.81 11.66
C VAL A 267 18.08 -11.34 11.22
N ASN A 268 18.54 -10.94 10.04
CA ASN A 268 19.80 -11.41 9.45
C ASN A 268 19.89 -12.95 9.42
N GLY A 269 18.77 -13.61 9.09
CA GLY A 269 18.64 -15.06 9.08
C GLY A 269 18.52 -15.74 10.46
N LEU A 270 18.59 -15.01 11.56
CA LEU A 270 18.47 -15.56 12.92
C LEU A 270 17.04 -15.42 13.47
N PRO A 271 16.50 -16.45 14.16
CA PRO A 271 15.23 -16.34 14.86
C PRO A 271 15.23 -15.20 15.87
N PHE A 272 14.28 -14.27 15.72
CA PHE A 272 14.12 -13.11 16.60
C PHE A 272 12.83 -13.18 17.41
N ALA A 273 11.70 -13.44 16.75
CA ALA A 273 10.43 -13.59 17.46
C ALA A 273 9.50 -14.58 16.74
N THR A 274 8.50 -15.07 17.46
CA THR A 274 7.39 -15.84 16.92
C THR A 274 6.07 -15.24 17.38
N ILE A 275 5.07 -15.28 16.50
CA ILE A 275 3.69 -14.87 16.79
C ILE A 275 2.79 -16.08 16.57
N ARG A 276 2.16 -16.54 17.64
CA ARG A 276 1.33 -17.76 17.62
C ARG A 276 0.01 -17.59 18.35
N GLY A 277 -1.04 -18.19 17.84
CA GLY A 277 -2.31 -18.33 18.55
C GLY A 277 -3.54 -18.44 17.65
N GLN A 278 -4.70 -18.56 18.30
CA GLN A 278 -6.02 -18.45 17.68
C GLN A 278 -6.90 -17.60 18.61
N GLY A 279 -7.52 -16.54 18.09
CA GLY A 279 -8.13 -15.49 18.88
C GLY A 279 -7.05 -14.56 19.43
N THR A 280 -6.53 -14.87 20.62
CA THR A 280 -5.42 -14.12 21.21
C THR A 280 -4.11 -14.58 20.64
N LEU A 281 -3.34 -13.65 20.08
CA LEU A 281 -1.99 -13.91 19.58
C LEU A 281 -0.96 -13.64 20.68
N THR A 282 0.06 -14.49 20.75
CA THR A 282 1.18 -14.35 21.69
C THR A 282 2.46 -14.09 20.92
N VAL A 283 3.25 -13.12 21.40
CA VAL A 283 4.56 -12.79 20.86
C VAL A 283 5.61 -13.32 21.82
N ARG A 284 6.58 -14.07 21.29
CA ARG A 284 7.64 -14.70 22.07
C ARG A 284 8.98 -14.52 21.36
N GLY A 285 10.00 -14.17 22.12
CA GLY A 285 11.38 -14.16 21.65
C GLY A 285 11.96 -15.57 21.47
N PRO A 286 13.28 -15.66 21.22
CA PRO A 286 13.96 -16.94 21.09
C PRO A 286 13.79 -17.77 22.37
N ASN A 287 13.70 -19.09 22.23
CA ASN A 287 13.48 -20.01 23.35
C ASN A 287 12.18 -19.78 24.15
N ASN A 288 11.17 -19.18 23.52
CA ASN A 288 9.86 -18.90 24.11
C ASN A 288 9.90 -17.91 25.30
N LEU A 289 10.94 -17.09 25.39
CA LEU A 289 11.08 -16.06 26.40
C LEU A 289 10.21 -14.83 26.06
N PRO A 290 9.78 -14.04 27.07
CA PRO A 290 9.24 -12.70 26.83
C PRO A 290 10.26 -11.84 26.08
N LEU A 291 9.76 -10.91 25.26
CA LEU A 291 10.59 -9.87 24.68
C LEU A 291 10.81 -8.77 25.71
N SER A 292 11.98 -8.13 25.69
CA SER A 292 12.17 -6.82 26.32
C SER A 292 11.32 -5.74 25.63
N GLU A 293 11.16 -4.59 26.28
CA GLU A 293 10.41 -3.46 25.71
C GLU A 293 11.01 -2.98 24.38
N GLU A 294 12.34 -2.90 24.29
CA GLU A 294 13.05 -2.52 23.07
C GLU A 294 12.86 -3.55 21.95
N GLU A 295 12.95 -4.84 22.26
CA GLU A 295 12.73 -5.90 21.29
C GLU A 295 11.28 -5.92 20.81
N TYR A 296 10.32 -5.63 21.69
CA TYR A 296 8.91 -5.51 21.34
C TYR A 296 8.62 -4.32 20.43
N ALA A 297 9.20 -3.15 20.73
CA ALA A 297 9.12 -1.97 19.86
C ALA A 297 9.69 -2.30 18.47
N LEU A 298 10.81 -3.02 18.42
CA LEU A 298 11.40 -3.49 17.18
C LEU A 298 10.45 -4.45 16.44
N VAL A 299 9.90 -5.48 17.07
CA VAL A 299 8.90 -6.37 16.43
C VAL A 299 7.76 -5.55 15.80
N THR A 300 7.25 -4.55 16.52
CA THR A 300 6.18 -3.69 16.02
C THR A 300 6.59 -2.94 14.75
N ILE A 301 7.80 -2.37 14.73
CA ILE A 301 8.36 -1.70 13.57
C ILE A 301 8.51 -2.68 12.40
N LEU A 302 9.07 -3.87 12.67
CA LEU A 302 9.36 -4.90 11.67
C LEU A 302 8.09 -5.45 11.00
N PHE A 303 6.97 -5.52 11.73
CA PHE A 303 5.67 -5.90 11.16
C PHE A 303 4.98 -4.75 10.43
N ALA A 304 5.14 -3.51 10.90
CA ALA A 304 4.48 -2.36 10.31
C ALA A 304 5.12 -1.93 8.99
N LEU A 305 6.46 -1.94 8.91
CA LEU A 305 7.21 -1.39 7.78
C LEU A 305 6.83 -2.03 6.43
N PRO A 306 6.82 -3.37 6.28
CA PRO A 306 6.42 -3.98 5.02
C PRO A 306 4.95 -3.71 4.67
N GLY A 307 4.07 -3.67 5.67
CA GLY A 307 2.66 -3.30 5.49
C GLY A 307 2.50 -1.88 4.96
N ARG A 308 3.31 -0.92 5.46
CA ARG A 308 3.32 0.47 4.98
C ARG A 308 3.86 0.60 3.56
N LEU A 309 4.97 -0.06 3.24
CA LEU A 309 5.50 -0.09 1.87
C LEU A 309 4.46 -0.65 0.89
N LEU A 310 3.79 -1.73 1.28
CA LEU A 310 2.71 -2.33 0.50
C LEU A 310 1.50 -1.41 0.37
N ASP A 311 1.10 -0.70 1.42
CA ASP A 311 0.01 0.27 1.37
C ASP A 311 0.32 1.41 0.40
N VAL A 312 1.57 1.91 0.39
CA VAL A 312 2.03 2.89 -0.59
C VAL A 312 1.96 2.30 -1.99
N GLY A 313 2.63 1.18 -2.25
CA GLY A 313 2.62 0.53 -3.57
C GLY A 313 1.21 0.23 -4.08
N ARG A 314 0.30 -0.23 -3.21
CA ARG A 314 -1.12 -0.45 -3.54
C ARG A 314 -1.85 0.85 -3.84
N ALA A 315 -1.66 1.89 -3.04
CA ALA A 315 -2.30 3.19 -3.30
C ALA A 315 -1.85 3.77 -4.64
N LEU A 316 -0.56 3.66 -4.97
CA LEU A 316 -0.02 4.07 -6.26
C LEU A 316 -0.58 3.19 -7.39
N ALA A 317 -0.72 1.88 -7.21
CA ALA A 317 -1.26 1.02 -8.27
C ALA A 317 -2.78 1.14 -8.50
N ARG A 318 -3.56 1.67 -7.54
CA ARG A 318 -5.03 1.62 -7.55
C ARG A 318 -5.71 2.22 -8.79
N PRO A 319 -5.36 3.43 -9.27
CA PRO A 319 -6.04 3.99 -10.44
C PRO A 319 -5.82 3.19 -11.72
N ALA A 320 -4.78 2.35 -11.79
CA ALA A 320 -4.50 1.51 -12.94
C ALA A 320 -5.21 0.14 -12.91
N GLN A 321 -5.63 -0.34 -11.73
CA GLN A 321 -6.20 -1.69 -11.57
C GLN A 321 -7.56 -1.90 -12.26
N ARG A 322 -8.31 -0.82 -12.57
CA ARG A 322 -9.58 -0.89 -13.31
C ARG A 322 -9.53 -0.26 -14.71
N ASN A 323 -8.59 0.63 -14.98
CA ASN A 323 -8.44 1.27 -16.29
C ASN A 323 -7.78 0.37 -17.34
N LEU A 324 -7.04 -0.65 -16.88
CA LEU A 324 -6.22 -1.49 -17.74
C LEU A 324 -6.67 -2.97 -17.74
N GLY A 325 -7.64 -3.32 -16.90
CA GLY A 325 -8.35 -4.60 -16.93
C GLY A 325 -9.77 -4.36 -17.41
N GLY A 326 -10.15 -4.99 -18.52
CA GLY A 326 -11.50 -4.89 -19.09
C GLY A 326 -12.60 -5.41 -18.17
#